data_AF-X0RNS3-F1
#
_entry.id   AF-X0RNS3-F1
#
_cell.length_a   1.000
_cell.length_b   1.000
_cell.length_c   1.000
_cell.angle_alpha   90.00
_cell.angle_beta   90.00
_cell.angle_gamma   90.00
#
_symmetry.space_group_name_H-M   'P 1'
#
loop_
_entity.id
_entity.type
_entity.pdbx_description
1 polymer ?
#
loop_
_entity_poly.entity_id
_entity_poly.type
_entity_poly.pdbx_seq_one_letter_code
_entity_poly.pdbx_strand_id
1 'polypeptide(L)'
;MKARNRALIIPEDSPRHFAYESDGNDPLWFKSPSGGKVARLVEWVGEAYSGNTSAIVLTAAGAVGLFWCDRGRALEAVPPSAKQHRGPDGVEAWDEYAEAVLEELEDEGFTARQIIDIGELCMARCNRWLDSMKAAQDRADFTPPPEEPTSV
;
A
#
# COMPACT_ATOMS: atom_id res chain seq x y z
N MET A 1 27.81 -13.36 -5.82
CA MET A 1 27.27 -13.77 -4.51
C MET A 1 26.26 -12.72 -4.06
N LYS A 2 24.95 -13.04 -4.07
CA LYS A 2 23.88 -12.14 -3.58
C LYS A 2 24.02 -12.00 -2.05
N ALA A 3 23.99 -10.77 -1.55
CA ALA A 3 24.02 -10.49 -0.12
C ALA A 3 22.78 -11.15 0.53
N ARG A 4 23.03 -12.19 1.34
CA ARG A 4 22.02 -12.90 2.11
C ARG A 4 21.42 -11.95 3.15
N ASN A 5 20.09 -11.83 3.11
CA ASN A 5 19.17 -11.52 4.21
C ASN A 5 19.82 -10.89 5.44
N ARG A 6 20.11 -9.59 5.38
CA ARG A 6 20.28 -8.82 6.61
C ARG A 6 18.92 -8.69 7.27
N ALA A 7 18.81 -9.17 8.50
CA ALA A 7 17.66 -8.90 9.32
C ALA A 7 17.57 -7.36 9.57
N LEU A 8 16.78 -6.59 8.80
CA LEU A 8 16.12 -5.37 9.25
C LEU A 8 15.44 -5.72 10.57
N ILE A 9 16.06 -5.28 11.64
CA ILE A 9 15.39 -5.10 12.91
C ILE A 9 14.35 -4.01 12.62
N ILE A 10 13.08 -4.38 12.49
CA ILE A 10 11.99 -3.42 12.40
C ILE A 10 11.82 -2.86 13.81
N PRO A 11 12.06 -1.56 14.05
CA PRO A 11 11.80 -0.99 15.37
C PRO A 11 10.32 -1.14 15.69
N GLU A 12 9.98 -1.62 16.90
CA GLU A 12 8.60 -1.76 17.38
C GLU A 12 7.80 -0.46 17.22
N ASP A 13 8.47 0.70 17.31
CA ASP A 13 7.86 2.04 17.18
C ASP A 13 7.97 2.65 15.77
N SER A 14 8.27 1.88 14.73
CA SER A 14 8.38 2.45 13.39
C SER A 14 7.01 2.92 12.88
N PRO A 15 6.78 4.22 12.64
CA PRO A 15 5.48 4.71 12.18
C PRO A 15 5.09 4.17 10.79
N ARG A 16 6.06 3.58 10.09
CA ARG A 16 5.91 2.99 8.76
C ARG A 16 5.73 1.49 8.78
N HIS A 17 5.85 0.79 9.90
CA HIS A 17 5.62 -0.64 9.96
C HIS A 17 4.39 -0.95 10.82
N PHE A 18 3.75 -2.08 10.55
CA PHE A 18 2.68 -2.61 11.38
C PHE A 18 2.59 -4.11 11.21
N ALA A 19 2.06 -4.77 12.23
CA ALA A 19 1.81 -6.20 12.23
C ALA A 19 0.30 -6.49 12.03
N TYR A 20 0.01 -7.62 11.41
CA TYR A 20 -1.29 -8.27 11.48
C TYR A 20 -1.13 -9.55 12.30
N GLU A 21 -1.87 -9.63 13.40
CA GLU A 21 -1.91 -10.80 14.27
C GLU A 21 -3.15 -11.62 13.91
N SER A 22 -2.95 -12.93 13.71
CA SER A 22 -4.04 -13.88 13.56
C SER A 22 -3.86 -15.00 14.57
N ASP A 23 -4.98 -15.51 15.10
CA ASP A 23 -4.97 -16.52 16.14
C ASP A 23 -4.09 -17.72 15.76
N GLY A 24 -3.06 -17.97 16.56
CA GLY A 24 -2.20 -19.15 16.43
C GLY A 24 -1.06 -19.06 15.40
N ASN A 25 -0.84 -17.89 14.77
CA ASN A 25 0.27 -17.69 13.82
C ASN A 25 1.22 -16.57 14.25
N ASP A 26 2.47 -16.65 13.80
CA ASP A 26 3.41 -15.54 13.90
C ASP A 26 2.85 -14.29 13.20
N PRO A 27 3.05 -13.08 13.77
CA PRO A 27 2.57 -11.84 13.20
C PRO A 27 3.15 -11.60 11.81
N LEU A 28 2.29 -11.17 10.88
CA LEU A 28 2.70 -10.78 9.54
C LEU A 28 3.11 -9.32 9.52
N TRP A 29 4.26 -9.03 8.91
CA TRP A 29 4.83 -7.69 8.92
C TRP A 29 4.63 -6.93 7.62
N PHE A 30 4.14 -5.70 7.77
CA PHE A 30 3.87 -4.77 6.68
C PHE A 30 4.66 -3.49 6.85
N LYS A 31 4.96 -2.85 5.71
CA LYS A 31 5.62 -1.57 5.61
C LYS A 31 4.83 -0.66 4.70
N SER A 32 4.47 0.52 5.20
CA SER A 32 3.87 1.58 4.40
C SER A 32 4.79 1.94 3.23
N PRO A 33 4.27 1.86 1.98
CA PRO A 33 5.06 2.17 0.81
C PRO A 33 5.30 3.68 0.68
N SER A 34 6.10 4.09 -0.30
CA SER A 34 6.29 5.51 -0.58
C SER A 34 4.99 6.15 -1.07
N GLY A 35 4.84 7.47 -0.85
CA GLY A 35 3.65 8.20 -1.28
C GLY A 35 3.32 8.07 -2.77
N GLY A 36 4.34 8.00 -3.62
CA GLY A 36 4.16 7.77 -5.05
C GLY A 36 3.56 6.39 -5.37
N LYS A 37 3.85 5.36 -4.57
CA LYS A 37 3.23 4.03 -4.71
C LYS A 37 1.80 4.02 -4.17
N VAL A 38 1.53 4.71 -3.06
CA VAL A 38 0.18 4.88 -2.50
C VAL A 38 -0.75 5.57 -3.51
N ALA A 39 -0.30 6.68 -4.12
CA ALA A 39 -1.08 7.39 -5.11
C ALA A 39 -1.47 6.49 -6.30
N ARG A 40 -0.57 5.63 -6.75
CA ARG A 40 -0.79 4.72 -7.89
C ARG A 40 -1.78 3.61 -7.57
N LEU A 41 -1.67 3.05 -6.37
CA LEU A 41 -2.66 2.09 -5.86
C LEU A 41 -4.06 2.73 -5.83
N VAL A 42 -4.17 3.97 -5.33
CA VAL A 42 -5.45 4.67 -5.21
C VAL A 42 -6.04 5.02 -6.59
N GLU A 43 -5.21 5.48 -7.52
CA GLU A 43 -5.62 5.72 -8.92
C GLU A 43 -6.15 4.43 -9.57
N TRP A 44 -5.40 3.33 -9.48
CA TRP A 44 -5.85 2.03 -10.01
C TRP A 44 -7.13 1.54 -9.35
N VAL A 45 -7.24 1.57 -8.02
CA VAL A 45 -8.48 1.18 -7.32
C VAL A 45 -9.65 2.05 -7.77
N GLY A 46 -9.46 3.36 -7.92
CA GLY A 46 -10.52 4.25 -8.43
C GLY A 46 -11.02 3.89 -9.83
N GLU A 47 -10.15 3.33 -10.68
CA GLU A 47 -10.47 2.90 -12.04
C GLU A 47 -11.02 1.47 -12.11
N ALA A 48 -10.50 0.55 -11.29
CA ALA A 48 -10.84 -0.87 -11.28
C ALA A 48 -12.08 -1.21 -10.42
N TYR A 49 -12.46 -0.32 -9.48
CA TYR A 49 -13.53 -0.62 -8.52
C TYR A 49 -14.92 -0.65 -9.20
N SER A 50 -15.39 -1.86 -9.47
CA SER A 50 -16.71 -2.16 -10.02
C SER A 50 -17.75 -2.57 -8.96
N GLY A 51 -17.35 -2.65 -7.68
CA GLY A 51 -18.21 -3.04 -6.55
C GLY A 51 -18.58 -4.53 -6.49
N ASN A 52 -18.04 -5.37 -7.38
CA ASN A 52 -18.22 -6.81 -7.32
C ASN A 52 -17.17 -7.47 -6.38
N THR A 53 -17.49 -8.65 -5.87
CA THR A 53 -16.65 -9.35 -4.88
C THR A 53 -15.24 -9.66 -5.40
N SER A 54 -15.11 -10.03 -6.68
CA SER A 54 -13.82 -10.32 -7.30
C SER A 54 -12.90 -9.09 -7.30
N ALA A 55 -13.42 -7.92 -7.67
CA ALA A 55 -12.65 -6.67 -7.66
C ALA A 55 -12.23 -6.28 -6.24
N ILE A 56 -13.06 -6.56 -5.23
CA ILE A 56 -12.73 -6.34 -3.82
C ILE A 56 -11.53 -7.21 -3.41
N VAL A 57 -11.55 -8.50 -3.73
CA VAL A 57 -10.44 -9.43 -3.40
C VAL A 57 -9.16 -9.03 -4.11
N LEU A 58 -9.23 -8.71 -5.41
CA LEU A 58 -8.05 -8.27 -6.18
C LEU A 58 -7.48 -6.97 -5.64
N THR A 59 -8.34 -5.98 -5.34
CA THR A 59 -7.90 -4.73 -4.71
C THR A 59 -7.19 -4.98 -3.39
N ALA A 60 -7.75 -5.87 -2.55
CA ALA A 60 -7.15 -6.25 -1.29
C ALA A 60 -5.78 -6.92 -1.49
N ALA A 61 -5.66 -7.88 -2.41
CA ALA A 61 -4.39 -8.54 -2.73
C ALA A 61 -3.34 -7.55 -3.22
N GLY A 62 -3.67 -6.66 -4.16
CA GLY A 62 -2.76 -5.62 -4.64
C GLY A 62 -2.28 -4.68 -3.52
N ALA A 63 -3.16 -4.32 -2.58
CA ALA A 63 -2.79 -3.54 -1.40
C ALA A 63 -1.88 -4.33 -0.44
N VAL A 64 -2.17 -5.61 -0.18
CA VAL A 64 -1.35 -6.50 0.63
C VAL A 64 0.07 -6.60 0.05
N GLY A 65 0.18 -6.93 -1.24
CA GLY A 65 1.47 -7.09 -1.91
C GLY A 65 2.33 -5.82 -1.87
N LEU A 66 1.71 -4.65 -2.05
CA LEU A 66 2.44 -3.38 -2.05
C LEU A 66 3.01 -3.03 -0.67
N PHE A 67 2.34 -3.47 0.39
CA PHE A 67 2.73 -3.24 1.78
C PHE A 67 3.57 -4.38 2.37
N TRP A 68 3.65 -5.51 1.68
CA TRP A 68 4.30 -6.71 2.18
C TRP A 68 5.79 -6.48 2.47
N CYS A 69 6.24 -6.88 3.66
CA CYS A 69 7.66 -6.88 4.00
C CYS A 69 8.08 -8.05 4.90
N ASP A 70 7.22 -9.06 5.01
CA ASP A 70 7.52 -10.28 5.75
C ASP A 70 8.74 -10.99 5.14
N ARG A 71 9.52 -11.63 5.98
CA ARG A 71 10.84 -12.19 5.64
C ARG A 71 10.90 -13.69 5.71
N GLY A 72 10.00 -14.29 6.48
CA GLY A 72 9.80 -15.73 6.45
C GLY A 72 9.08 -16.12 5.16
N ARG A 73 8.25 -15.23 4.63
CA ARG A 73 7.40 -15.43 3.46
C ARG A 73 7.60 -14.27 2.50
N ALA A 74 8.44 -14.41 1.47
CA ALA A 74 8.68 -13.35 0.51
C ALA A 74 7.73 -13.51 -0.68
N LEU A 75 7.09 -12.42 -1.12
CA LEU A 75 6.34 -12.42 -2.37
C LEU A 75 7.29 -12.22 -3.56
N GLU A 76 7.05 -12.96 -4.64
CA GLU A 76 7.76 -12.87 -5.92
C GLU A 76 7.14 -11.82 -6.85
N ALA A 77 5.83 -11.58 -6.73
CA ALA A 77 5.07 -10.63 -7.53
C ALA A 77 5.70 -9.22 -7.46
N VAL A 78 5.94 -8.65 -8.66
CA VAL A 78 6.60 -7.35 -8.80
C VAL A 78 5.57 -6.29 -9.17
N PRO A 79 5.42 -5.20 -8.37
CA PRO A 79 4.45 -4.16 -8.68
C PRO A 79 4.81 -3.43 -9.98
N PRO A 80 3.81 -2.92 -10.72
CA PRO A 80 4.05 -2.18 -11.96
C PRO A 80 4.96 -0.98 -11.76
N SER A 81 5.84 -0.74 -12.72
CA SER A 81 6.64 0.48 -12.75
C SER A 81 5.76 1.71 -12.98
N ALA A 82 6.26 2.88 -12.59
CA ALA A 82 5.56 4.15 -12.84
C ALA A 82 5.29 4.41 -14.33
N LYS A 83 6.11 3.84 -15.23
CA LYS A 83 5.92 3.94 -16.68
C LYS A 83 4.76 3.06 -17.15
N GLN A 84 4.68 1.82 -16.67
CA GLN A 84 3.59 0.89 -17.02
C GLN A 84 2.25 1.44 -16.58
N HIS A 85 2.15 1.92 -15.34
CA HIS A 85 0.90 2.47 -14.83
C HIS A 85 0.40 3.71 -15.60
N ARG A 86 1.29 4.56 -16.13
CA ARG A 86 0.89 5.72 -16.95
C ARG A 86 0.66 5.39 -18.43
N GLY A 87 0.92 4.14 -18.81
CA GLY A 87 0.66 3.65 -20.16
C GLY A 87 -0.84 3.41 -20.38
N PRO A 88 -1.25 3.14 -21.63
CA PRO A 88 -2.63 2.77 -21.95
C PRO A 88 -3.12 1.53 -21.19
N ASP A 89 -2.19 0.64 -20.81
CA ASP A 89 -2.48 -0.66 -20.17
C ASP A 89 -2.23 -0.61 -18.65
N GLY A 90 -2.32 0.59 -18.06
CA GLY A 90 -1.98 0.81 -16.66
C GLY A 90 -2.85 0.01 -15.68
N VAL A 91 -4.15 -0.09 -15.95
CA VAL A 91 -5.10 -0.88 -15.14
C VAL A 91 -4.79 -2.37 -15.23
N GLU A 92 -4.64 -2.89 -16.45
CA GLU A 92 -4.34 -4.30 -16.70
C GLU A 92 -3.04 -4.74 -16.01
N ALA A 93 -1.98 -3.93 -16.08
CA ALA A 93 -0.73 -4.25 -15.40
C ALA A 93 -0.87 -4.35 -13.86
N TRP A 94 -1.79 -3.57 -13.27
CA TRP A 94 -2.07 -3.66 -11.84
C TRP A 94 -3.00 -4.83 -11.49
N ASP A 95 -3.93 -5.18 -12.37
CA ASP A 95 -4.77 -6.37 -12.23
C ASP A 95 -3.90 -7.64 -12.28
N GLU A 96 -3.00 -7.76 -13.27
CA GLU A 96 -2.03 -8.87 -13.37
C GLU A 96 -1.16 -8.99 -12.11
N TYR A 97 -0.71 -7.86 -11.57
CA TYR A 97 0.04 -7.84 -10.33
C TYR A 97 -0.79 -8.31 -9.13
N ALA A 98 -2.03 -7.83 -9.01
CA ALA A 98 -2.94 -8.22 -7.94
C ALA A 98 -3.31 -9.71 -7.99
N GLU A 99 -3.50 -10.26 -9.19
CA GLU A 99 -3.71 -11.69 -9.43
C GLU A 99 -2.50 -12.52 -9.01
N ALA A 100 -1.29 -12.12 -9.40
CA ALA A 100 -0.07 -12.81 -8.99
C ALA A 100 0.12 -12.80 -7.46
N VAL A 101 -0.16 -11.67 -6.79
CA VAL A 101 -0.12 -11.60 -5.32
C VAL A 101 -1.20 -12.49 -4.71
N LEU A 102 -2.40 -12.53 -5.28
CA LEU A 102 -3.49 -13.37 -4.78
C LEU A 102 -3.11 -14.85 -4.86
N GLU A 103 -2.58 -15.32 -5.99
CA GLU A 103 -2.12 -16.69 -6.19
C GLU A 103 -1.04 -17.07 -5.16
N GLU A 104 -0.02 -16.22 -4.97
CA GLU A 104 1.03 -16.48 -3.99
C GLU A 104 0.52 -16.53 -2.54
N LEU A 105 -0.45 -15.69 -2.19
CA LEU A 105 -1.07 -15.73 -0.86
C LEU A 105 -1.91 -16.99 -0.68
N GLU A 106 -2.66 -17.40 -1.70
CA GLU A 106 -3.45 -18.63 -1.66
C GLU A 106 -2.56 -19.88 -1.53
N ASP A 107 -1.41 -19.90 -2.22
CA ASP A 107 -0.40 -20.97 -2.11
C ASP A 107 0.25 -21.05 -0.71
N GLU A 108 0.40 -19.90 -0.04
CA GLU A 108 0.83 -19.81 1.36
C GLU A 108 -0.29 -20.15 2.36
N GLY A 109 -1.48 -20.50 1.87
CA GLY A 109 -2.62 -20.96 2.66
C GLY A 109 -3.49 -19.84 3.22
N PHE A 110 -3.39 -18.62 2.71
CA PHE A 110 -4.27 -17.53 3.10
C PHE A 110 -5.66 -17.71 2.50
N THR A 111 -6.68 -17.51 3.34
CA THR A 111 -8.06 -17.46 2.87
C THR A 111 -8.39 -16.10 2.26
N ALA A 112 -9.32 -16.07 1.29
CA ALA A 112 -9.84 -14.81 0.74
C ALA A 112 -10.32 -13.83 1.82
N ARG A 113 -10.89 -14.34 2.93
CA ARG A 113 -11.31 -13.50 4.07
C ARG A 113 -10.12 -12.82 4.74
N GLN A 114 -9.05 -13.55 5.04
CA GLN A 114 -7.83 -12.98 5.62
C GLN A 114 -7.21 -11.96 4.67
N ILE A 115 -7.18 -12.24 3.37
CA ILE A 115 -6.66 -11.32 2.35
C ILE A 115 -7.45 -10.01 2.36
N ILE A 116 -8.80 -10.09 2.41
CA ILE A 116 -9.66 -8.91 2.55
C ILE A 116 -9.36 -8.15 3.86
N ASP A 117 -9.33 -8.84 5.00
CA ASP A 117 -9.11 -8.21 6.31
C ASP A 117 -7.76 -7.45 6.37
N ILE A 118 -6.70 -8.05 5.82
CA ILE A 118 -5.37 -7.42 5.72
C ILE A 118 -5.40 -6.29 4.70
N GLY A 119 -6.06 -6.49 3.54
CA GLY A 119 -6.21 -5.47 2.50
C GLY A 119 -6.92 -4.23 3.00
N GLU A 120 -7.99 -4.39 3.80
CA GLU A 120 -8.70 -3.29 4.45
C GLU A 120 -7.79 -2.50 5.41
N LEU A 121 -6.95 -3.19 6.19
CA LEU A 121 -5.93 -2.57 7.03
C LEU A 121 -4.93 -1.73 6.21
N CYS A 122 -4.45 -2.26 5.08
CA CYS A 122 -3.56 -1.57 4.15
C CYS A 122 -4.24 -0.34 3.52
N MET A 123 -5.48 -0.47 3.05
CA MET A 123 -6.23 0.62 2.43
C MET A 123 -6.61 1.72 3.45
N ALA A 124 -6.95 1.35 4.68
CA ALA A 124 -7.17 2.32 5.75
C ALA A 124 -5.91 3.15 6.06
N ARG A 125 -4.71 2.54 5.95
CA ARG A 125 -3.43 3.27 6.04
C ARG A 125 -3.24 4.22 4.87
N CYS A 126 -3.58 3.82 3.64
CA CYS A 126 -3.54 4.69 2.46
C CYS A 126 -4.43 5.93 2.65
N ASN A 127 -5.68 5.73 3.09
CA ASN A 127 -6.64 6.83 3.28
C ASN A 127 -6.15 7.82 4.34
N ARG A 128 -5.67 7.35 5.50
CA ARG A 128 -5.08 8.24 6.53
C ARG A 128 -3.89 9.05 6.00
N TRP A 129 -3.09 8.47 5.12
CA TRP A 129 -1.98 9.17 4.50
C TRP A 129 -2.46 10.26 3.53
N LEU A 130 -3.46 9.96 2.70
CA LEU A 130 -4.09 10.94 1.80
C LEU A 130 -4.72 12.10 2.58
N ASP A 131 -5.45 11.81 3.65
CA ASP A 131 -6.06 12.82 4.52
C ASP A 131 -5.00 13.73 5.14
N SER A 132 -3.88 13.15 5.58
CA SER A 132 -2.76 13.91 6.13
C SER A 132 -2.11 14.84 5.10
N MET A 133 -1.97 14.40 3.86
CA MET A 133 -1.47 15.25 2.78
C MET A 133 -2.43 16.39 2.44
N LYS A 134 -3.73 16.10 2.36
CA LYS A 134 -4.76 17.11 2.11
C LYS A 134 -4.76 18.16 3.21
N ALA A 135 -4.71 17.74 4.47
CA ALA A 135 -4.62 18.66 5.60
C ALA A 135 -3.32 19.49 5.59
N ALA A 136 -2.21 18.94 5.10
CA ALA A 136 -0.96 19.70 4.95
C ALA A 136 -1.04 20.73 3.81
N GLN A 137 -1.68 20.37 2.70
CA GLN A 137 -1.95 21.28 1.59
C GLN A 137 -2.86 22.44 2.03
N ASP A 138 -3.97 22.14 2.70
CA ASP A 138 -4.91 23.15 3.20
C ASP A 138 -4.22 24.16 4.14
N ARG A 139 -3.22 23.72 4.93
CA ARG A 139 -2.42 24.61 5.79
C ARG A 139 -1.41 25.46 5.00
N ALA A 140 -0.81 24.90 3.96
CA ALA A 140 0.14 25.62 3.12
C ALA A 140 -0.56 26.71 2.29
N ASP A 141 -1.76 26.42 1.79
CA ASP A 141 -2.60 27.36 1.06
C ASP A 141 -3.14 28.49 1.97
N PHE A 142 -3.14 28.29 3.29
CA PHE A 142 -3.54 29.29 4.30
C PHE A 142 -2.39 30.19 4.79
N THR A 143 -1.29 30.33 4.04
CA THR A 143 -0.23 31.28 4.40
C THR A 143 -0.75 32.71 4.22
N PRO A 144 -0.94 33.52 5.29
CA PRO A 144 -1.38 34.89 5.15
C PRO A 144 -0.33 35.69 4.36
N PRO A 145 -0.71 36.64 3.50
CA PRO A 145 0.28 37.52 2.89
C PRO A 145 1.11 38.20 3.99
N PRO A 146 2.43 38.35 3.81
CA PRO A 146 3.27 39.00 4.81
C PRO A 146 2.70 40.39 5.11
N GLU A 147 2.54 40.72 6.39
CA GLU A 147 2.16 42.07 6.81
C GLU A 147 3.21 43.04 6.25
N GLU A 148 2.76 43.97 5.39
CA GLU A 148 3.63 45.03 4.91
C GLU A 148 4.18 45.80 6.12
N PRO A 149 5.49 46.04 6.20
CA PRO A 149 6.06 46.80 7.29
C PRO A 149 5.42 48.19 7.28
N THR A 150 4.69 48.51 8.35
CA THR A 150 4.13 49.83 8.56
C THR A 150 5.31 50.80 8.66
N SER A 151 5.49 51.60 7.61
CA SER A 151 6.53 52.63 7.58
C SER A 151 6.17 53.67 8.64
N VAL A 152 7.01 53.77 9.68
CA VAL A 152 6.96 54.83 10.70
C VAL A 152 7.64 56.08 10.17
#